data_AF-A0A0D0AE43-F1
#
_entry.id   AF-A0A0D0AE43-F1
#
_cell.length_a   1.000
_cell.length_b   1.000
_cell.length_c   1.000
_cell.angle_alpha   90.00
_cell.angle_beta   90.00
_cell.angle_gamma   90.00
#
_symmetry.space_group_name_H-M   'P 1'
#
loop_
_entity.id
_entity.type
_entity.pdbx_description
1 polymer ?
#
loop_
_entity_poly.entity_id
_entity_poly.type
_entity_poly.pdbx_seq_one_letter_code
_entity_poly.pdbx_strand_id
1 'polypeptide(L)'
;MKLSYITFQRFLHCLSALKDDILQPQPHTVSVTAAPEVLPPVITEFLSESFHITLEAVDMLWDVVKEIVWVLPTEADECEAVETMFRLHGRERGLTALVLYPPNKTCSNPDCTALQHGSLLKKEEQRWVVVFTHANNAQCAWSVHLKCRLCHSNYHHNYVVRSGFRHYYAGVPKYLQVGEHQFVQYELGMQWMDLMQIAYVVRFYLH
;
A
#
# COMPACT_ATOMS: atom_id res chain seq x y z
N MET A 1 27.05 -13.18 7.95
CA MET A 1 25.91 -12.47 8.57
C MET A 1 25.08 -13.47 9.37
N LYS A 2 24.69 -13.15 10.61
CA LYS A 2 23.75 -13.97 11.40
C LYS A 2 22.57 -13.09 11.79
N LEU A 3 21.44 -13.23 11.09
CA LEU A 3 20.18 -12.64 11.51
C LEU A 3 19.47 -13.61 12.44
N SER A 4 18.90 -13.11 13.53
CA SER A 4 18.01 -13.93 14.35
C SER A 4 16.76 -14.28 13.55
N TYR A 5 16.09 -15.37 13.89
CA TYR A 5 14.82 -15.76 13.24
C TYR A 5 13.78 -14.62 13.29
N ILE A 6 13.65 -13.96 14.44
CA ILE A 6 12.72 -12.83 14.63
C ILE A 6 13.09 -11.64 13.73
N THR A 7 14.39 -11.32 13.65
CA THR A 7 14.87 -10.24 12.77
C THR A 7 14.62 -10.57 11.30
N PHE A 8 14.83 -11.82 10.90
CA PHE A 8 14.59 -12.28 9.54
C PHE A 8 13.10 -12.24 9.18
N GLN A 9 12.21 -12.66 10.07
CA GLN A 9 10.76 -12.52 9.85
C GLN A 9 10.36 -11.04 9.65
N ARG A 10 10.87 -10.14 10.49
CA ARG A 10 10.62 -8.69 10.34
C ARG A 10 11.11 -8.16 9.00
N PHE A 11 12.27 -8.63 8.52
CA PHE A 11 12.80 -8.29 7.20
C PHE A 11 11.84 -8.68 6.08
N LEU A 12 11.29 -9.90 6.14
CA LEU A 12 10.29 -10.37 5.16
C LEU A 12 9.01 -9.54 5.20
N HIS A 13 8.51 -9.20 6.39
CA HIS A 13 7.31 -8.36 6.54
C HIS A 13 7.52 -6.93 6.03
N CYS A 14 8.68 -6.32 6.30
CA CYS A 14 9.02 -5.00 5.74
C CYS A 14 9.01 -5.03 4.21
N LEU A 15 9.65 -6.04 3.61
CA LEU A 15 9.69 -6.20 2.16
C LEU A 15 8.30 -6.48 1.56
N SER A 16 7.45 -7.26 2.23
CA SER A 16 6.10 -7.56 1.73
C SER A 16 5.19 -6.32 1.74
N ALA A 17 5.38 -5.43 2.72
CA ALA A 17 4.71 -4.13 2.78
C ALA A 17 5.18 -3.16 1.67
N LEU A 18 6.43 -3.29 1.23
CA LEU A 18 7.06 -2.42 0.22
C LEU A 18 6.86 -2.89 -1.23
N LYS A 19 6.14 -3.98 -1.51
CA LYS A 19 6.02 -4.53 -2.88
C LYS A 19 5.62 -3.51 -3.93
N ASP A 20 4.66 -2.66 -3.59
CA ASP A 20 4.20 -1.62 -4.51
C ASP A 20 5.29 -0.59 -4.80
N ASP A 21 6.01 -0.16 -3.76
CA ASP A 21 7.15 0.76 -3.89
C ASP A 21 8.33 0.12 -4.64
N ILE A 22 8.51 -1.21 -4.52
CA ILE A 22 9.46 -1.99 -5.31
C ILE A 22 9.07 -2.00 -6.80
N LEU A 23 7.78 -2.11 -7.13
CA LEU A 23 7.29 -2.14 -8.52
C LEU A 23 7.33 -0.79 -9.21
N GLN A 24 7.04 0.30 -8.50
CA GLN A 24 6.90 1.62 -9.12
C GLN A 24 8.10 2.07 -9.98
N PRO A 25 9.36 1.92 -9.56
CA PRO A 25 10.52 2.35 -10.37
C PRO A 25 10.89 1.36 -11.49
N GLN A 26 10.31 0.16 -11.53
CA GLN A 26 10.63 -0.85 -12.55
C GLN A 26 10.15 -0.44 -13.95
N PRO A 27 10.61 -1.05 -15.04
CA PRO A 27 10.02 -0.83 -16.37
C PRO A 27 8.53 -1.21 -16.44
N HIS A 28 7.79 -0.61 -17.37
CA HIS A 28 6.36 -0.91 -17.59
C HIS A 28 6.07 -2.35 -18.04
N THR A 29 7.09 -3.04 -18.53
CA THR A 29 7.03 -4.40 -19.07
C THR A 29 7.22 -5.47 -18.00
N VAL A 30 7.60 -5.08 -16.79
CA VAL A 30 7.80 -6.02 -15.68
C VAL A 30 6.46 -6.60 -15.26
N SER A 31 6.45 -7.92 -15.02
CA SER A 31 5.26 -8.61 -14.52
C SER A 31 4.98 -8.22 -13.08
N VAL A 32 3.70 -8.00 -12.77
CA VAL A 32 3.23 -7.77 -11.40
C VAL A 32 3.19 -9.07 -10.58
N THR A 33 3.24 -10.23 -11.24
CA THR A 33 3.11 -11.55 -10.59
C THR A 33 4.46 -12.18 -10.25
N ALA A 34 5.57 -11.60 -10.68
CA ALA A 34 6.92 -12.08 -10.41
C ALA A 34 7.73 -11.01 -9.68
N ALA A 35 8.59 -11.44 -8.76
CA ALA A 35 9.46 -10.51 -8.05
C ALA A 35 10.47 -9.86 -9.01
N PRO A 36 10.71 -8.55 -8.93
CA PRO A 36 11.76 -7.91 -9.72
C PRO A 36 13.16 -8.41 -9.32
N GLU A 37 14.06 -8.52 -10.30
CA GLU A 37 15.44 -8.95 -10.07
C GLU A 37 16.21 -7.97 -9.18
N VAL A 38 15.94 -6.68 -9.30
CA VAL A 38 16.72 -5.62 -8.66
C VAL A 38 15.84 -4.80 -7.73
N LEU A 39 16.28 -4.67 -6.47
CA LEU A 39 15.66 -3.74 -5.53
C LEU A 39 15.99 -2.28 -5.88
N PRO A 40 15.04 -1.35 -5.72
CA PRO A 40 15.32 0.07 -5.85
C PRO A 40 16.34 0.54 -4.79
N PRO A 41 17.30 1.43 -5.14
CA PRO A 41 18.34 1.89 -4.22
C PRO A 41 17.79 2.44 -2.90
N VAL A 42 16.70 3.22 -2.95
CA VAL A 42 16.04 3.79 -1.78
C VAL A 42 15.55 2.71 -0.81
N ILE A 43 15.09 1.57 -1.33
CA ILE A 43 14.63 0.44 -0.52
C ILE A 43 15.83 -0.33 0.04
N THR A 44 16.88 -0.53 -0.75
CA THR A 44 18.12 -1.17 -0.29
C THR A 44 18.76 -0.39 0.86
N GLU A 45 18.86 0.94 0.75
CA GLU A 45 19.36 1.83 1.80
C GLU A 45 18.49 1.77 3.06
N PHE A 46 17.16 1.85 2.89
CA PHE A 46 16.22 1.77 4.01
C PHE A 46 16.37 0.45 4.80
N LEU A 47 16.49 -0.68 4.10
CA LEU A 47 16.66 -1.99 4.73
C LEU A 47 18.03 -2.13 5.39
N SER A 48 19.09 -1.64 4.74
CA SER A 48 20.44 -1.65 5.30
C SER A 48 20.49 -0.90 6.64
N GLU A 49 19.90 0.28 6.70
CA GLU A 49 19.83 1.08 7.94
C GLU A 49 18.93 0.43 9.00
N SER A 50 17.74 -0.02 8.62
CA SER A 50 16.75 -0.57 9.55
C SER A 50 17.18 -1.89 10.19
N PHE A 51 17.99 -2.68 9.49
CA PHE A 51 18.45 -4.00 9.95
C PHE A 51 19.94 -4.03 10.32
N HIS A 52 20.63 -2.89 10.20
CA HIS A 52 22.07 -2.74 10.47
C HIS A 52 22.92 -3.80 9.73
N ILE A 53 22.62 -3.99 8.44
CA ILE A 53 23.35 -4.88 7.53
C ILE A 53 23.91 -4.07 6.36
N THR A 54 24.94 -4.57 5.67
CA THR A 54 25.53 -3.85 4.53
C THR A 54 24.59 -3.88 3.32
N LEU A 55 24.79 -2.97 2.37
CA LEU A 55 24.01 -2.94 1.12
C LEU A 55 24.16 -4.26 0.35
N GLU A 56 25.37 -4.81 0.29
CA GLU A 56 25.62 -6.10 -0.37
C GLU A 56 24.88 -7.25 0.34
N ALA A 57 24.71 -7.16 1.66
CA ALA A 57 23.94 -8.13 2.41
C ALA A 57 22.44 -8.04 2.11
N VAL A 58 21.91 -6.84 1.87
CA VAL A 58 20.51 -6.66 1.44
C VAL A 58 20.30 -7.28 0.06
N ASP A 59 21.21 -7.03 -0.88
CA ASP A 59 21.12 -7.58 -2.24
C ASP A 59 21.19 -9.12 -2.22
N MET A 60 22.16 -9.69 -1.47
CA MET A 60 22.25 -11.14 -1.28
C MET A 60 20.99 -11.74 -0.64
N LEU A 61 20.38 -11.03 0.32
CA LEU A 61 19.13 -11.47 0.93
C LEU A 61 17.98 -11.43 -0.08
N TRP A 62 17.87 -10.36 -0.85
CA TRP A 62 16.83 -10.22 -1.87
C TRP A 62 16.87 -11.38 -2.86
N ASP A 63 18.05 -11.71 -3.38
CA ASP A 63 18.23 -12.85 -4.29
C ASP A 63 17.68 -14.17 -3.72
N VAL A 64 17.80 -14.35 -2.40
CA VAL A 64 17.34 -15.56 -1.69
C VAL A 64 15.84 -15.51 -1.39
N VAL A 65 15.30 -14.34 -1.01
CA VAL A 65 13.94 -14.25 -0.44
C VAL A 65 12.89 -13.64 -1.37
N LYS A 66 13.27 -13.09 -2.52
CA LYS A 66 12.35 -12.32 -3.39
C LYS A 66 11.08 -13.07 -3.75
N GLU A 67 11.18 -14.35 -4.09
CA GLU A 67 10.03 -15.20 -4.44
C GLU A 67 9.12 -15.45 -3.23
N ILE A 68 9.72 -15.64 -2.04
CA ILE A 68 8.97 -15.82 -0.79
C ILE A 68 8.23 -14.53 -0.47
N VAL A 69 8.93 -13.40 -0.49
CA VAL A 69 8.33 -12.09 -0.28
C VAL A 69 7.16 -11.89 -1.22
N TRP A 70 7.31 -12.23 -2.50
CA TRP A 70 6.28 -11.98 -3.52
C TRP A 70 4.96 -12.71 -3.28
N VAL A 71 5.00 -13.87 -2.62
CA VAL A 71 3.79 -14.63 -2.26
C VAL A 71 3.22 -14.27 -0.88
N LEU A 72 4.00 -13.60 0.00
CA LEU A 72 3.50 -13.18 1.30
C LEU A 72 2.39 -12.12 1.18
N PRO A 73 1.40 -12.11 2.08
CA PRO A 73 0.44 -11.01 2.15
C PRO A 73 1.15 -9.65 2.35
N THR A 74 0.66 -8.63 1.63
CA THR A 74 1.07 -7.23 1.84
C THR A 74 0.32 -6.59 3.00
N GLU A 75 -0.81 -7.18 3.41
CA GLU A 75 -1.46 -6.84 4.66
C GLU A 75 -0.54 -7.28 5.80
N ALA A 76 0.29 -6.35 6.27
CA ALA A 76 0.95 -6.51 7.54
C ALA A 76 -0.14 -6.58 8.59
N ASP A 77 -0.21 -7.71 9.32
CA ASP A 77 -0.64 -7.64 10.70
C ASP A 77 0.13 -6.48 11.34
N GLU A 78 -0.56 -5.64 12.11
CA GLU A 78 -0.01 -4.44 12.73
C GLU A 78 1.23 -4.80 13.56
N CYS A 79 2.41 -4.74 12.91
CA CYS A 79 3.67 -5.07 13.52
C CYS A 79 4.31 -3.77 13.97
N GLU A 80 4.10 -3.43 15.23
CA GLU A 80 4.64 -2.20 15.86
C GLU A 80 6.14 -2.00 15.59
N ALA A 81 6.90 -3.10 15.55
CA ALA A 81 8.33 -3.06 15.23
C ALA A 81 8.61 -2.61 13.78
N VAL A 82 7.82 -3.09 12.82
CA VAL A 82 7.91 -2.68 11.40
C VAL A 82 7.49 -1.22 11.26
N GLU A 83 6.38 -0.82 11.87
CA GLU A 83 5.91 0.57 11.88
C GLU A 83 6.98 1.53 12.46
N THR A 84 7.63 1.11 13.54
CA THR A 84 8.73 1.87 14.15
C THR A 84 9.92 2.04 13.20
N MET A 85 10.27 1.01 12.41
CA MET A 85 11.33 1.12 11.39
C MET A 85 10.98 2.16 10.32
N PHE A 86 9.76 2.14 9.80
CA PHE A 86 9.30 3.14 8.83
C PHE A 86 9.32 4.56 9.39
N ARG A 87 8.91 4.73 10.65
CA ARG A 87 8.94 6.03 11.33
C ARG A 87 10.36 6.56 11.51
N LEU A 88 11.31 5.70 11.86
CA LEU A 88 12.70 6.09 12.14
C LEU A 88 13.55 6.27 10.88
N HIS A 89 13.38 5.41 9.87
CA HIS A 89 14.29 5.35 8.70
C HIS A 89 13.61 5.61 7.35
N GLY A 90 12.28 5.51 7.28
CA GLY A 90 11.51 5.57 6.03
C GLY A 90 11.09 6.98 5.61
N ARG A 91 10.77 7.86 6.57
CA ARG A 91 10.12 9.15 6.29
C ARG A 91 10.94 10.07 5.38
N GLU A 92 12.24 10.20 5.64
CA GLU A 92 13.14 11.05 4.83
C GLU A 92 13.30 10.54 3.39
N ARG A 93 12.98 9.26 3.18
CA ARG A 93 13.02 8.55 1.90
C ARG A 93 11.66 8.47 1.20
N GLY A 94 10.63 9.07 1.78
CA GLY A 94 9.26 9.00 1.25
C GLY A 94 8.58 7.64 1.42
N LEU A 95 9.12 6.78 2.30
CA LEU A 95 8.55 5.47 2.65
C LEU A 95 7.72 5.58 3.93
N THR A 96 6.56 4.93 3.98
CA THR A 96 5.68 4.88 5.16
C THR A 96 5.11 3.47 5.32
N ALA A 97 4.75 3.10 6.55
CA ALA A 97 4.17 1.80 6.83
C ALA A 97 2.79 1.60 6.17
N LEU A 98 2.05 2.69 5.97
CA LEU A 98 0.76 2.69 5.30
C LEU A 98 0.82 3.54 4.03
N VAL A 99 0.59 2.89 2.89
CA VAL A 99 0.39 3.54 1.58
C VAL A 99 -0.86 2.96 0.93
N LEU A 100 -1.80 3.83 0.61
CA LEU A 100 -3.06 3.49 -0.06
C LEU A 100 -2.85 3.49 -1.57
N TYR A 101 -2.41 2.35 -2.08
CA TYR A 101 -2.35 2.10 -3.52
C TYR A 101 -3.73 1.67 -4.07
N PRO A 102 -4.00 1.88 -5.37
CA PRO A 102 -5.10 1.21 -6.05
C PRO A 102 -4.91 -0.31 -6.03
N PRO A 103 -6.00 -1.10 -6.00
CA PRO A 103 -5.93 -2.56 -6.04
C PRO A 103 -5.42 -3.07 -7.40
N ASN A 104 -5.64 -2.31 -8.48
CA ASN A 104 -5.14 -2.65 -9.80
C ASN A 104 -3.72 -2.11 -10.02
N LYS A 105 -2.79 -3.00 -10.34
CA LYS A 105 -1.40 -2.65 -10.75
C LYS A 105 -1.23 -2.57 -12.26
N THR A 106 -2.14 -3.19 -13.01
CA THR A 106 -2.22 -3.13 -14.47
C THR A 106 -3.54 -2.48 -14.90
N CYS A 107 -3.63 -2.06 -16.16
CA CYS A 107 -4.85 -1.47 -16.69
C CYS A 107 -5.99 -2.51 -16.67
N SER A 108 -7.14 -2.17 -16.07
CA SER A 108 -8.36 -2.98 -16.07
C SER A 108 -9.47 -2.41 -16.97
N ASN A 109 -9.12 -1.52 -17.91
CA ASN A 109 -10.06 -1.03 -18.92
C ASN A 109 -10.10 -2.04 -20.08
N PRO A 110 -11.24 -2.71 -20.34
CA PRO A 110 -11.36 -3.72 -21.41
C PRO A 110 -11.10 -3.14 -22.80
N ASP A 111 -11.38 -1.85 -23.00
CA ASP A 111 -11.20 -1.17 -24.29
C ASP A 111 -9.75 -0.69 -24.50
N CYS A 112 -8.84 -0.94 -23.56
CA CYS A 112 -7.47 -0.47 -23.61
C CYS A 112 -6.50 -1.60 -23.98
N THR A 113 -5.67 -1.37 -24.99
CA THR A 113 -4.62 -2.33 -25.41
C THR A 113 -3.58 -2.59 -24.32
N ALA A 114 -3.41 -1.69 -23.34
CA ALA A 114 -2.52 -1.91 -22.19
C ALA A 114 -2.94 -3.13 -21.34
N LEU A 115 -4.23 -3.49 -21.34
CA LEU A 115 -4.74 -4.69 -20.66
C LEU A 115 -4.14 -5.95 -21.28
N GLN A 116 -4.14 -6.04 -22.62
CA GLN A 116 -3.60 -7.20 -23.36
C GLN A 116 -2.10 -7.40 -23.10
N HIS A 117 -1.35 -6.32 -22.97
CA HIS A 117 0.07 -6.35 -22.67
C HIS A 117 0.39 -6.51 -21.17
N GLY A 118 -0.62 -6.50 -20.28
CA GLY A 118 -0.39 -6.51 -18.84
C GLY A 118 0.50 -5.38 -18.36
N SER A 119 0.48 -4.21 -19.03
CA SER A 119 1.43 -3.14 -18.73
C SER A 119 1.23 -2.57 -17.33
N LEU A 120 2.33 -2.48 -16.58
CA LEU A 120 2.36 -1.91 -15.24
C LEU A 120 1.97 -0.43 -15.28
N LEU A 121 0.98 -0.07 -14.46
CA LEU A 121 0.57 1.31 -14.21
C LEU A 121 1.65 2.03 -13.42
N LYS A 122 1.80 3.34 -13.66
CA LYS A 122 2.80 4.15 -12.97
C LYS A 122 2.17 5.25 -12.14
N LYS A 123 2.84 5.55 -11.04
CA LYS A 123 2.57 6.69 -10.19
C LYS A 123 2.49 7.97 -11.02
N GLU A 124 1.30 8.57 -11.02
CA GLU A 124 1.09 9.91 -11.52
C GLU A 124 1.19 10.91 -10.37
N GLU A 125 0.62 10.56 -9.23
CA GLU A 125 0.50 11.46 -8.10
C GLU A 125 0.60 10.69 -6.78
N GLN A 126 1.10 11.37 -5.75
CA GLN A 126 1.16 10.87 -4.38
C GLN A 126 0.81 12.02 -3.44
N ARG A 127 -0.19 11.81 -2.57
CA ARG A 127 -0.72 12.84 -1.67
C ARG A 127 -0.68 12.40 -0.21
N TRP A 128 -0.33 13.34 0.67
CA TRP A 128 -0.43 13.14 2.11
C TRP A 128 -1.91 13.05 2.49
N VAL A 129 -2.25 12.02 3.27
CA VAL A 129 -3.60 11.79 3.76
C VAL A 129 -3.59 11.40 5.23
N VAL A 130 -4.73 11.56 5.88
CA VAL A 130 -4.98 11.06 7.24
C VAL A 130 -5.87 9.84 7.14
N VAL A 131 -5.47 8.75 7.80
CA VAL A 131 -6.24 7.52 7.90
C VAL A 131 -6.66 7.32 9.35
N PHE A 132 -7.95 7.26 9.59
CA PHE A 132 -8.51 6.91 10.90
C PHE A 132 -8.66 5.39 11.00
N THR A 133 -8.02 4.81 12.00
CA THR A 133 -8.01 3.37 12.25
C THR A 133 -8.45 3.06 13.67
N HIS A 134 -8.94 1.85 13.88
CA HIS A 134 -9.39 1.42 15.21
C HIS A 134 -8.20 1.25 16.18
N ALA A 135 -7.09 0.68 15.72
CA ALA A 135 -5.94 0.38 16.57
C ALA A 135 -4.98 1.58 16.78
N ASN A 136 -4.69 2.33 15.71
CA ASN A 136 -3.64 3.35 15.71
C ASN A 136 -4.20 4.79 15.70
N ASN A 137 -5.50 4.97 15.95
CA ASN A 137 -6.20 6.26 15.84
C ASN A 137 -5.97 6.91 14.46
N ALA A 138 -5.80 8.24 14.43
CA ALA A 138 -5.46 8.99 13.23
C ALA A 138 -3.95 8.88 12.93
N GLN A 139 -3.61 8.37 11.76
CA GLN A 139 -2.24 8.23 11.29
C GLN A 139 -2.04 8.89 9.92
N CYS A 140 -0.85 9.41 9.68
CA CYS A 140 -0.50 9.95 8.37
C CYS A 140 -0.13 8.79 7.42
N ALA A 141 -0.63 8.85 6.19
CA ALA A 141 -0.31 7.91 5.13
C ALA A 141 -0.13 8.63 3.80
N TRP A 142 0.23 7.86 2.77
CA TRP A 142 0.22 8.31 1.39
C TRP A 142 -0.95 7.69 0.63
N SER A 143 -1.67 8.49 -0.16
CA SER A 143 -2.57 7.99 -1.20
C SER A 143 -1.88 8.11 -2.54
N VAL A 144 -1.69 6.99 -3.23
CA VAL A 144 -1.01 6.95 -4.53
C VAL A 144 -2.03 6.79 -5.64
N HIS A 145 -1.89 7.59 -6.69
CA HIS A 145 -2.68 7.49 -7.91
C HIS A 145 -1.82 6.90 -9.03
N LEU A 146 -2.34 5.87 -9.70
CA LEU A 146 -1.67 5.19 -10.79
C LEU A 146 -2.36 5.52 -12.11
N LYS A 147 -1.60 5.87 -13.15
CA LYS A 147 -2.15 6.20 -14.47
C LYS A 147 -1.78 5.18 -15.52
N CYS A 148 -2.77 4.85 -16.36
CA CYS A 148 -2.50 4.15 -17.60
C CYS A 148 -1.98 5.13 -18.66
N ARG A 149 -0.80 4.85 -19.22
CA ARG A 149 -0.21 5.71 -20.27
C ARG A 149 -0.97 5.72 -21.59
N LEU A 150 -1.80 4.68 -21.86
CA LEU A 150 -2.48 4.53 -23.15
C LEU A 150 -3.91 5.08 -23.13
N CYS A 151 -4.75 4.67 -22.17
CA CYS A 151 -6.13 5.15 -22.08
C CYS A 151 -6.34 6.31 -21.09
N HIS A 152 -5.27 6.77 -20.43
CA HIS A 152 -5.28 7.85 -19.45
C HIS A 152 -6.23 7.66 -18.25
N SER A 153 -6.72 6.44 -18.02
CA SER A 153 -7.47 6.12 -16.81
C SER A 153 -6.59 6.33 -15.59
N ASN A 154 -7.14 7.01 -14.58
CA ASN A 154 -6.46 7.31 -13.34
C ASN A 154 -7.05 6.47 -12.20
N TYR A 155 -6.24 5.60 -11.63
CA TYR A 155 -6.62 4.63 -10.61
C TYR A 155 -6.31 5.23 -9.25
N HIS A 156 -7.36 5.38 -8.44
CA HIS A 156 -7.29 5.77 -7.03
C HIS A 156 -7.50 4.54 -6.14
N HIS A 157 -7.36 4.71 -4.82
CA HIS A 157 -7.53 3.60 -3.86
C HIS A 157 -8.94 2.96 -3.90
N ASN A 158 -10.01 3.76 -4.02
CA ASN A 158 -11.39 3.24 -3.98
C ASN A 158 -12.10 3.20 -5.33
N TYR A 159 -11.60 3.91 -6.33
CA TYR A 159 -12.22 4.01 -7.64
C TYR A 159 -11.19 4.26 -8.73
N VAL A 160 -11.60 4.12 -9.98
CA VAL A 160 -10.85 4.55 -11.17
C VAL A 160 -11.64 5.64 -11.91
N VAL A 161 -10.95 6.68 -12.35
CA VAL A 161 -11.50 7.70 -13.24
C VAL A 161 -11.26 7.29 -14.68
N ARG A 162 -12.34 7.13 -15.44
CA ARG A 162 -12.32 6.80 -16.87
C ARG A 162 -13.21 7.80 -17.59
N SER A 163 -12.67 8.50 -18.59
CA SER A 163 -13.43 9.48 -19.39
C SER A 163 -14.20 10.51 -18.54
N GLY A 164 -13.63 10.93 -17.40
CA GLY A 164 -14.25 11.88 -16.47
C GLY A 164 -15.22 11.28 -15.44
N PHE A 165 -15.55 9.98 -15.55
CA PHE A 165 -16.46 9.30 -14.63
C PHE A 165 -15.70 8.44 -13.61
N ARG A 166 -16.18 8.42 -12.37
CA ARG A 166 -15.66 7.54 -11.31
C ARG A 166 -16.36 6.19 -11.37
N HIS A 167 -15.57 5.13 -11.46
CA HIS A 167 -16.03 3.75 -11.37
C HIS A 167 -15.42 3.12 -10.11
N TYR A 168 -16.26 2.79 -9.13
CA TYR A 168 -15.82 2.16 -7.89
C TYR A 168 -15.46 0.69 -8.14
N TYR A 169 -14.44 0.21 -7.44
CA TYR A 169 -14.08 -1.21 -7.50
C TYR A 169 -15.16 -2.07 -6.86
N ALA A 170 -15.20 -3.36 -7.22
CA ALA A 170 -16.08 -4.32 -6.59
C ALA A 170 -15.65 -4.59 -5.13
N GLY A 171 -16.63 -4.83 -4.26
CA GLY A 171 -16.41 -5.06 -2.84
C GLY A 171 -16.28 -3.76 -2.03
N VAL A 172 -16.13 -3.91 -0.72
CA VAL A 172 -15.90 -2.78 0.20
C VAL A 172 -14.42 -2.74 0.54
N PRO A 173 -13.70 -1.64 0.25
CA PRO A 173 -12.28 -1.53 0.52
C PRO A 173 -12.00 -1.41 2.02
N LYS A 174 -10.84 -1.87 2.47
CA LYS A 174 -10.39 -1.78 3.87
C LYS A 174 -10.36 -0.34 4.38
N TYR A 175 -10.00 0.62 3.53
CA TYR A 175 -10.00 2.04 3.85
C TYR A 175 -10.92 2.79 2.88
N LEU A 176 -11.92 3.49 3.43
CA LEU A 176 -12.90 4.27 2.70
C LEU A 176 -12.47 5.74 2.65
N GLN A 177 -12.42 6.33 1.47
CA GLN A 177 -12.20 7.76 1.28
C GLN A 177 -13.48 8.52 1.68
N VAL A 178 -13.38 9.34 2.72
CA VAL A 178 -14.49 10.16 3.25
C VAL A 178 -14.30 11.65 2.98
N GLY A 179 -13.10 12.04 2.54
CA GLY A 179 -12.77 13.40 2.11
C GLY A 179 -11.58 13.39 1.16
N GLU A 180 -11.17 14.56 0.65
CA GLU A 180 -10.07 14.64 -0.33
C GLU A 180 -8.76 14.04 0.21
N HIS A 181 -8.47 14.28 1.49
CA HIS A 181 -7.25 13.83 2.16
C HIS A 181 -7.54 12.95 3.40
N GLN A 182 -8.73 12.34 3.47
CA GLN A 182 -9.22 11.67 4.68
C GLN A 182 -9.78 10.29 4.33
N PHE A 183 -9.29 9.27 5.02
CA PHE A 183 -9.71 7.89 4.90
C PHE A 183 -10.09 7.31 6.27
N VAL A 184 -11.03 6.38 6.28
CA VAL A 184 -11.49 5.69 7.49
C VAL A 184 -11.42 4.19 7.24
N GLN A 185 -10.85 3.44 8.19
CA GLN A 185 -10.91 1.97 8.19
C GLN A 185 -12.37 1.52 8.21
N TYR A 186 -12.72 0.58 7.34
CA TYR A 186 -14.09 0.10 7.18
C TYR A 186 -14.76 -0.26 8.52
N GLU A 187 -14.08 -1.04 9.35
CA GLU A 187 -14.57 -1.48 10.68
C GLU A 187 -14.87 -0.30 11.61
N LEU A 188 -14.03 0.75 11.59
CA LEU A 188 -14.26 1.97 12.35
C LEU A 188 -15.49 2.73 11.83
N GLY A 189 -15.66 2.78 10.51
CA GLY A 189 -16.86 3.34 9.88
C GLY A 189 -18.14 2.59 10.27
N MET A 190 -18.09 1.26 10.32
CA MET A 190 -19.20 0.43 10.79
C MET A 190 -19.54 0.69 12.26
N GLN A 191 -18.52 0.77 13.13
CA GLN A 191 -18.72 1.11 14.54
C GLN A 191 -19.38 2.48 14.72
N TRP A 192 -18.99 3.48 13.92
CA TRP A 192 -19.65 4.79 13.94
C TRP A 192 -21.11 4.69 13.54
N MET A 193 -21.45 3.90 12.51
CA MET A 193 -22.84 3.68 12.10
C MET A 193 -23.67 3.06 13.23
N ASP A 194 -23.15 2.02 13.89
CA ASP A 194 -23.84 1.34 15.00
C ASP A 194 -24.10 2.30 16.16
N LEU A 195 -23.11 3.10 16.55
CA LEU A 195 -23.25 4.11 17.61
C LEU A 195 -24.30 5.17 17.27
N MET A 196 -24.34 5.63 16.02
CA MET A 196 -25.33 6.62 15.58
C MET A 196 -26.76 6.04 15.59
N GLN A 197 -26.93 4.77 15.23
CA GLN A 197 -28.21 4.08 15.32
C GLN A 197 -28.68 3.95 16.77
N ILE A 198 -27.82 3.53 17.70
CA ILE A 198 -28.15 3.42 19.13
C ILE A 198 -28.54 4.79 19.69
N ALA A 199 -27.74 5.83 19.42
CA ALA A 199 -28.01 7.18 19.90
C ALA A 199 -29.36 7.72 19.39
N TYR A 200 -29.71 7.44 18.14
CA TYR A 200 -31.00 7.80 17.57
C TYR A 200 -32.14 7.06 18.29
N VAL A 201 -32.04 5.74 18.45
CA VAL A 201 -33.06 4.92 19.10
C VAL A 201 -33.30 5.34 20.56
N VAL A 202 -32.25 5.58 21.34
CA VAL A 202 -32.36 6.05 22.73
C VAL A 202 -33.13 7.37 22.83
N ARG A 203 -33.02 8.25 21.82
CA ARG A 203 -33.76 9.51 21.78
C ARG A 203 -35.27 9.34 21.60
N PHE A 204 -35.75 8.24 21.00
CA PHE A 204 -37.19 7.96 20.86
C PHE A 204 -37.83 7.36 22.11
N TYR A 205 -37.04 6.70 22.97
CA TYR A 205 -37.55 6.06 24.19
C TYR A 205 -37.43 6.96 25.44
N LEU A 206 -36.82 8.15 25.32
CA LEU A 206 -36.68 9.14 26.39
C LEU A 206 -37.59 10.37 26.21
N HIS A 207 -38.54 10.29 25.29
CA HIS A 207 -39.63 11.26 25.08
C HIS A 207 -40.97 10.52 25.06
#